data_AF-A0A4V0EER8-F1
#
_entry.id   AF-A0A4V0EER8-F1
#
_cell.length_a   1.000
_cell.length_b   1.000
_cell.length_c   1.000
_cell.angle_alpha   90.00
_cell.angle_beta   90.00
_cell.angle_gamma   90.00
#
_symmetry.space_group_name_H-M   'P 1'
#
loop_
_entity.id
_entity.type
_entity.pdbx_description
1 polymer ?
#
loop_
_entity_poly.entity_id
_entity_poly.type
_entity_poly.pdbx_seq_one_letter_code
_entity_poly.pdbx_strand_id
1 'polypeptide(L)'
;MKEFFRILKESDKLGYKLSTICGVNWLVGQLFRWQSLVFEMIACAILIKKISAILEISPNYLGFLMIIFILSVPFSKLRFGVDRFIYSFFESIVVGLIFSIAVDFPFQENEFSLWILMVLFSIGIYQFMKWLQTKLFQRYLFKNILNKEYLGIKKATDPFPPEINFYVDEGENDANQRMVMINKRAVKEAYQGIVE
;
A
#
# COMPACT_ATOMS: atom_id res chain seq x y z
N MET A 1 -10.28 -23.74 -7.88
CA MET A 1 -9.75 -23.43 -6.54
C MET A 1 -8.93 -24.58 -5.95
N LYS A 2 -9.46 -25.82 -5.83
CA LYS A 2 -8.70 -26.99 -5.33
C LYS A 2 -7.44 -27.32 -6.14
N GLU A 3 -7.51 -27.23 -7.47
CA GLU A 3 -6.36 -27.45 -8.37
C GLU A 3 -5.25 -26.42 -8.15
N PHE A 4 -5.63 -25.15 -8.00
CA PHE A 4 -4.72 -24.03 -7.74
C PHE A 4 -4.03 -24.21 -6.39
N PHE A 5 -4.78 -24.58 -5.34
CA PHE A 5 -4.23 -24.92 -4.03
C PHE A 5 -3.36 -26.19 -4.05
N ARG A 6 -3.62 -27.16 -4.93
CA ARG A 6 -2.83 -28.39 -5.07
C ARG A 6 -1.47 -28.09 -5.72
N ILE A 7 -1.47 -27.34 -6.83
CA ILE A 7 -0.26 -26.86 -7.52
C ILE A 7 0.55 -25.95 -6.59
N LEU A 8 -0.09 -25.06 -5.82
CA LEU A 8 0.57 -24.23 -4.78
C LEU A 8 1.11 -25.02 -3.58
N LYS A 9 0.55 -26.19 -3.29
CA LYS A 9 0.94 -27.04 -2.15
C LYS A 9 2.07 -28.01 -2.53
N GLU A 10 2.16 -28.38 -3.80
CA GLU A 10 3.28 -29.15 -4.37
C GLU A 10 4.49 -28.25 -4.68
N SER A 11 4.27 -26.96 -4.97
CA SER A 11 5.35 -25.98 -5.11
C SER A 11 5.86 -25.50 -3.75
N ASP A 12 7.10 -25.82 -3.43
CA ASP A 12 7.96 -25.27 -2.38
C ASP A 12 7.30 -24.54 -1.19
N LYS A 13 7.34 -25.19 -0.02
CA LYS A 13 6.85 -24.69 1.28
C LYS A 13 7.37 -23.29 1.62
N LEU A 14 8.56 -22.92 1.15
CA LEU A 14 9.15 -21.58 1.35
C LEU A 14 8.47 -20.52 0.47
N GLY A 15 8.15 -20.87 -0.78
CA GLY A 15 7.43 -19.99 -1.71
C GLY A 15 6.03 -19.67 -1.23
N TYR A 16 5.28 -20.67 -0.76
CA TYR A 16 3.96 -20.45 -0.16
C TYR A 16 4.03 -19.51 1.05
N LYS A 17 5.01 -19.71 1.94
CA LYS A 17 5.20 -18.87 3.12
C LYS A 17 5.48 -17.42 2.72
N LEU A 18 6.34 -17.20 1.73
CA LEU A 18 6.66 -15.86 1.23
C LEU A 18 5.46 -15.19 0.59
N SER A 19 4.78 -15.88 -0.33
CA SER A 19 3.55 -15.41 -0.98
C SER A 19 2.48 -15.02 0.05
N THR A 20 2.29 -15.83 1.09
CA THR A 20 1.36 -15.54 2.18
C THR A 20 1.74 -14.26 2.93
N ILE A 21 3.02 -14.05 3.24
CA ILE A 21 3.49 -12.84 3.94
C ILE A 21 3.30 -11.60 3.07
N CYS A 22 3.66 -11.67 1.79
CA CYS A 22 3.45 -10.59 0.83
C CYS A 22 1.97 -10.25 0.67
N GLY A 23 1.12 -11.28 0.50
CA GLY A 23 -0.32 -11.14 0.37
C GLY A 23 -0.95 -10.50 1.60
N VAL A 24 -0.63 -11.00 2.80
CA VAL A 24 -1.11 -10.41 4.07
C VAL A 24 -0.63 -8.96 4.22
N ASN A 25 0.64 -8.67 3.93
CA ASN A 25 1.17 -7.31 4.02
C ASN A 25 0.42 -6.35 3.07
N TRP A 26 0.18 -6.78 1.83
CA TRP A 26 -0.60 -6.00 0.86
C TRP A 26 -2.05 -5.80 1.32
N LEU A 27 -2.72 -6.86 1.78
CA LEU A 27 -4.13 -6.85 2.18
C LEU A 27 -4.35 -5.94 3.40
N VAL A 28 -3.48 -6.03 4.40
CA VAL A 28 -3.52 -5.13 5.57
C VAL A 28 -3.27 -3.68 5.14
N GLY A 29 -2.37 -3.44 4.19
CA GLY A 29 -2.15 -2.10 3.63
C GLY A 29 -3.38 -1.54 2.92
N GLN A 30 -4.10 -2.37 2.16
CA GLN A 30 -5.37 -1.98 1.54
C GLN A 30 -6.46 -1.71 2.59
N LEU A 31 -6.58 -2.56 3.61
CA LEU A 31 -7.58 -2.40 4.68
C LEU A 31 -7.50 -1.02 5.34
N PHE A 32 -6.30 -0.63 5.81
CA PHE A 32 -6.14 0.66 6.48
C PHE A 32 -6.29 1.86 5.54
N ARG A 33 -5.93 1.70 4.26
CA ARG A 33 -6.18 2.73 3.24
C ARG A 33 -7.68 2.95 3.07
N TRP A 34 -8.45 1.88 2.90
CA TRP A 34 -9.91 1.96 2.74
C TRP A 34 -10.60 2.48 4.00
N GLN A 35 -10.15 2.05 5.18
CA GLN A 35 -10.63 2.62 6.44
C GLN A 35 -10.42 4.14 6.48
N SER A 36 -9.20 4.61 6.15
CA SER A 36 -8.89 6.04 6.12
C SER A 36 -9.78 6.81 5.14
N LEU A 37 -9.99 6.27 3.93
CA LEU A 37 -10.86 6.88 2.92
C LEU A 37 -12.31 6.99 3.41
N VAL A 38 -12.85 5.97 4.07
CA VAL A 38 -14.20 6.01 4.64
C VAL A 38 -14.34 7.15 5.64
N PHE A 39 -13.41 7.25 6.60
CA PHE A 39 -13.43 8.33 7.58
C PHE A 39 -13.27 9.71 6.93
N GLU A 40 -12.42 9.84 5.91
CA GLU A 40 -12.28 11.07 5.14
C GLU A 40 -13.60 11.49 4.47
N MET A 41 -14.33 10.55 3.84
CA MET A 41 -15.62 10.87 3.23
C MET A 41 -16.68 11.28 4.26
N ILE A 42 -16.67 10.65 5.44
CA ILE A 42 -17.52 11.04 6.56
C ILE A 42 -17.20 12.47 7.00
N ALA A 43 -15.92 12.82 7.16
CA ALA A 43 -15.51 14.18 7.50
C ALA A 43 -15.96 15.19 6.44
N CYS A 44 -15.76 14.88 5.15
CA CYS A 44 -16.22 15.74 4.05
C CYS A 44 -17.73 15.97 4.10
N ALA A 45 -18.53 14.92 4.36
CA ALA A 45 -19.98 15.01 4.46
C ALA A 45 -20.41 15.92 5.62
N ILE A 46 -19.80 15.75 6.79
CA ILE A 46 -20.05 16.57 7.98
C ILE A 46 -19.67 18.03 7.72
N LEU A 47 -18.51 18.29 7.10
CA LEU A 47 -18.08 19.63 6.74
C LEU A 47 -19.07 20.31 5.77
N ILE A 48 -19.53 19.57 4.75
CA ILE A 48 -20.54 20.07 3.82
C ILE A 48 -21.82 20.45 4.55
N LYS A 49 -22.32 19.62 5.46
CA LYS A 49 -23.51 19.95 6.25
C LYS A 49 -23.32 21.21 7.08
N LYS A 50 -22.17 21.35 7.74
CA LYS A 50 -21.86 22.54 8.54
C LYS A 50 -21.77 23.81 7.69
N ILE A 51 -21.08 23.75 6.55
CA ILE A 51 -20.99 24.89 5.62
C ILE A 51 -22.37 25.23 5.07
N SER A 52 -23.18 24.23 4.73
CA SER A 52 -24.55 24.41 4.23
C SER A 52 -25.45 25.10 5.26
N ALA A 53 -25.35 24.71 6.53
CA ALA A 53 -26.07 25.35 7.62
C ALA A 53 -25.64 26.82 7.83
N ILE A 54 -24.33 27.11 7.76
CA ILE A 54 -23.80 28.48 7.90
C ILE A 54 -24.24 29.38 6.73
N LEU A 55 -24.28 28.83 5.52
CA LEU A 55 -24.63 29.57 4.30
C LEU A 55 -26.13 29.56 3.99
N GLU A 56 -26.95 28.84 4.77
CA GLU A 56 -28.38 28.63 4.53
C GLU A 56 -28.69 28.03 3.15
N ILE A 57 -27.79 27.17 2.63
CA ILE A 57 -27.93 26.48 1.34
C ILE A 57 -28.26 25.00 1.57
N SER A 58 -28.96 24.37 0.62
CA SER A 58 -29.16 22.92 0.66
C SER A 58 -27.83 22.16 0.54
N PRO A 59 -27.53 21.18 1.42
CA PRO A 59 -26.32 20.37 1.34
C PRO A 59 -26.19 19.56 0.06
N ASN A 60 -27.30 19.35 -0.66
CA ASN A 60 -27.31 18.61 -1.92
C ASN A 60 -26.48 19.29 -3.00
N TYR A 61 -26.45 20.63 -3.05
CA TYR A 61 -25.65 21.36 -4.05
C TYR A 61 -24.14 21.15 -3.83
N LEU A 62 -23.69 21.33 -2.59
CA LEU A 62 -22.28 21.12 -2.23
C LEU A 62 -21.89 19.63 -2.31
N GLY A 63 -22.79 18.72 -1.94
CA GLY A 63 -22.61 17.28 -2.10
C GLY A 63 -22.46 16.88 -3.56
N PHE A 64 -23.30 17.41 -4.46
CA PHE A 64 -23.19 17.16 -5.89
C PHE A 64 -21.86 17.65 -6.48
N LEU A 65 -21.42 18.85 -6.11
CA LEU A 65 -20.12 19.37 -6.51
C LEU A 65 -18.96 18.47 -6.04
N MET A 66 -19.03 17.96 -4.81
CA MET A 66 -18.03 17.03 -4.28
C MET A 66 -18.00 15.71 -5.07
N ILE A 67 -19.16 15.17 -5.46
CA ILE A 67 -19.24 13.96 -6.31
C ILE A 67 -18.56 14.20 -7.66
N ILE A 68 -18.81 15.34 -8.31
CA ILE A 68 -18.14 15.70 -9.56
C ILE A 68 -16.62 15.73 -9.36
N PHE A 69 -16.16 16.35 -8.26
CA PHE A 69 -14.74 16.41 -7.94
C PHE A 69 -14.14 15.00 -7.78
N ILE A 70 -14.78 14.11 -7.01
CA ILE A 70 -14.33 12.72 -6.81
C ILE A 70 -14.24 11.95 -8.14
N LEU A 71 -15.24 12.11 -9.01
CA LEU A 71 -15.27 11.46 -10.33
C LEU A 71 -14.27 12.05 -11.32
N SER A 72 -13.77 13.27 -11.06
CA SER A 72 -12.72 13.90 -11.88
C SER A 72 -11.30 13.38 -11.54
N VAL A 73 -11.07 12.88 -10.32
CA VAL A 73 -9.77 12.38 -9.83
C VAL A 73 -9.09 11.37 -10.78
N PRO A 74 -9.80 10.36 -11.33
CA PRO A 74 -9.21 9.34 -12.19
C PRO A 74 -8.57 9.92 -13.45
N PHE A 75 -9.10 11.01 -14.01
CA PHE A 75 -8.58 11.62 -15.23
C PHE A 75 -7.14 12.12 -15.08
N SER A 76 -6.73 12.50 -13.85
CA SER A 76 -5.33 12.83 -13.54
C SER A 76 -4.38 11.63 -13.66
N LYS A 77 -4.92 10.40 -13.63
CA LYS A 77 -4.16 9.15 -13.68
C LYS A 77 -3.99 8.59 -15.08
N LEU A 78 -4.68 9.13 -16.09
CA LEU A 78 -4.54 8.71 -17.49
C LEU A 78 -3.08 8.74 -17.97
N ARG A 79 -2.29 9.73 -17.53
CA ARG A 79 -0.86 9.85 -17.86
C ARG A 79 0.00 8.68 -17.37
N PHE A 80 -0.50 7.85 -16.45
CA PHE A 80 0.22 6.71 -15.89
C PHE A 80 -0.25 5.36 -16.45
N GLY A 81 -1.04 5.37 -17.53
CA GLY A 81 -1.55 4.18 -18.20
C GLY A 81 -3.03 3.91 -17.93
N VAL A 82 -3.67 3.22 -18.88
CA VAL A 82 -5.10 2.91 -18.87
C VAL A 82 -5.46 2.01 -17.68
N ASP A 83 -4.62 1.06 -17.31
CA ASP A 83 -4.89 0.15 -16.18
C ASP A 83 -5.04 0.91 -14.86
N ARG A 84 -4.16 1.89 -14.62
CA ARG A 84 -4.24 2.74 -13.42
C ARG A 84 -5.44 3.66 -13.46
N PHE A 85 -5.81 4.16 -14.64
CA PHE A 85 -7.05 4.91 -14.81
C PHE A 85 -8.27 4.07 -14.44
N ILE A 86 -8.39 2.85 -14.99
CA ILE A 86 -9.52 1.95 -14.72
C ILE A 86 -9.63 1.67 -13.22
N TYR A 87 -8.52 1.31 -12.56
CA TYR A 87 -8.50 1.07 -11.12
C TYR A 87 -8.97 2.30 -10.32
N SER A 88 -8.40 3.47 -10.61
CA SER A 88 -8.79 4.71 -9.93
C SER A 88 -10.24 5.12 -10.23
N PHE A 89 -10.76 4.81 -11.42
CA PHE A 89 -12.15 5.09 -11.79
C PHE A 89 -13.14 4.30 -10.92
N PHE A 90 -12.92 2.98 -10.78
CA PHE A 90 -13.74 2.16 -9.88
C PHE A 90 -13.58 2.58 -8.41
N GLU A 91 -12.37 2.94 -7.99
CA GLU A 91 -12.12 3.48 -6.65
C GLU A 91 -12.96 4.76 -6.41
N SER A 92 -12.93 5.72 -7.33
CA SER A 92 -13.73 6.95 -7.25
C SER A 92 -15.24 6.69 -7.20
N ILE A 93 -15.76 5.70 -7.93
CA ILE A 93 -17.18 5.32 -7.84
C ILE A 93 -17.51 4.84 -6.42
N VAL A 94 -16.71 3.93 -5.86
CA VAL A 94 -16.93 3.40 -4.51
C VAL A 94 -16.85 4.52 -3.46
N VAL A 95 -15.85 5.39 -3.57
CA VAL A 95 -15.68 6.56 -2.69
C VAL A 95 -16.87 7.52 -2.79
N GLY A 96 -17.37 7.78 -4.01
CA GLY A 96 -18.55 8.61 -4.25
C GLY A 96 -19.83 8.02 -3.65
N LEU A 97 -20.00 6.69 -3.69
CA LEU A 97 -21.12 6.00 -3.04
C LEU A 97 -21.04 6.11 -1.51
N ILE A 98 -19.87 5.86 -0.92
CA ILE A 98 -19.64 6.00 0.53
C ILE A 98 -19.98 7.42 0.98
N PHE A 99 -19.52 8.41 0.22
CA PHE A 99 -19.80 9.82 0.50
C PHE A 99 -21.28 10.17 0.41
N SER A 100 -21.99 9.70 -0.61
CA SER A 100 -23.42 9.94 -0.77
C SER A 100 -24.20 9.41 0.43
N ILE A 101 -23.89 8.19 0.87
CA ILE A 101 -24.47 7.58 2.08
C ILE A 101 -24.13 8.41 3.32
N ALA A 102 -22.89 8.90 3.45
CA ALA A 102 -22.48 9.73 4.57
C ALA A 102 -23.22 11.09 4.58
N VAL A 103 -23.44 11.72 3.43
CA VAL A 103 -24.22 12.98 3.34
C VAL A 103 -25.67 12.76 3.74
N ASP A 104 -26.28 11.62 3.44
CA ASP A 104 -27.66 11.34 3.87
C ASP A 104 -27.75 10.96 5.35
N PHE A 105 -26.65 10.54 5.98
CA PHE A 105 -26.63 10.09 7.37
C PHE A 105 -26.94 11.25 8.35
N PRO A 106 -27.91 11.10 9.28
CA PRO A 106 -28.34 12.19 10.16
C PRO A 106 -27.38 12.41 11.33
N PHE A 107 -26.20 12.99 11.06
CA PHE A 107 -25.26 13.39 12.10
C PHE A 107 -25.86 14.45 13.04
N GLN A 108 -25.76 14.22 14.34
CA GLN A 108 -26.11 15.22 15.35
C GLN A 108 -24.97 16.25 15.49
N GLU A 109 -25.30 17.53 15.74
CA GLU A 109 -24.29 18.59 15.85
C GLU A 109 -23.29 18.37 17.00
N ASN A 110 -23.74 17.73 18.08
CA ASN A 110 -22.89 17.37 19.23
C ASN A 110 -21.84 16.28 18.91
N GLU A 111 -22.01 15.51 17.83
CA GLU A 111 -21.08 14.47 17.39
C GLU A 111 -19.95 15.02 16.50
N PHE A 112 -20.04 16.27 16.04
CA PHE A 112 -19.07 16.87 15.12
C PHE A 112 -17.61 16.74 15.62
N SER A 113 -17.40 17.03 16.91
CA SER A 113 -16.08 16.94 17.55
C SER A 113 -15.56 15.50 17.59
N LEU A 114 -16.43 14.53 17.87
CA LEU A 114 -16.09 13.11 17.91
C LEU A 114 -15.68 12.61 16.52
N TRP A 115 -16.42 12.98 15.47
CA TRP A 115 -16.10 12.57 14.11
C TRP A 115 -14.77 13.14 13.61
N ILE A 116 -14.45 14.40 13.93
CA ILE A 116 -13.12 14.98 13.63
C ILE A 116 -12.02 14.21 14.35
N LEU A 117 -12.22 13.91 15.64
CA LEU A 117 -11.26 13.14 16.42
C LEU A 117 -11.03 11.75 15.80
N MET A 118 -12.10 11.06 15.39
CA MET A 118 -12.04 9.75 14.72
C MET A 118 -11.27 9.81 13.40
N VAL A 119 -11.44 10.88 12.62
CA VAL A 119 -10.69 11.09 11.37
C VAL A 119 -9.20 11.29 11.64
N LEU A 120 -8.84 12.13 12.63
CA LEU A 120 -7.45 12.35 13.02
C LEU A 120 -6.80 11.04 13.51
N PHE A 121 -7.50 10.27 14.35
CA PHE A 121 -7.03 8.97 14.79
C PHE A 121 -6.89 7.99 13.61
N SER A 122 -7.84 7.95 12.70
CA SER A 122 -7.79 7.08 11.51
C SER A 122 -6.57 7.40 10.63
N ILE A 123 -6.31 8.68 10.35
CA ILE A 123 -5.14 9.12 9.60
C ILE A 123 -3.85 8.73 10.33
N GLY A 124 -3.79 8.95 11.64
CA GLY A 124 -2.65 8.56 12.48
C GLY A 124 -2.38 7.06 12.45
N ILE A 125 -3.42 6.24 12.61
CA ILE A 125 -3.33 4.77 12.53
C ILE A 125 -2.88 4.34 11.15
N TYR A 126 -3.45 4.89 10.08
CA TYR A 126 -3.05 4.54 8.71
C TYR A 126 -1.56 4.84 8.47
N GLN A 127 -1.09 6.02 8.86
CA GLN A 127 0.31 6.40 8.70
C GLN A 127 1.25 5.55 9.55
N PHE A 128 0.87 5.28 10.81
CA PHE A 128 1.64 4.42 11.69
C PHE A 128 1.74 2.99 11.14
N MET A 129 0.63 2.42 10.70
CA MET A 129 0.57 1.07 10.14
C MET A 129 1.39 0.97 8.85
N LYS A 130 1.32 1.96 7.97
CA LYS A 130 2.15 2.01 6.75
C LYS A 130 3.64 2.00 7.08
N TRP A 131 4.06 2.79 8.07
CA TRP A 131 5.44 2.80 8.56
C TRP A 131 5.85 1.45 9.17
N LEU A 132 5.01 0.91 10.08
CA LEU A 132 5.27 -0.34 10.78
C LEU A 132 5.38 -1.52 9.80
N GLN A 133 4.42 -1.64 8.88
CA GLN A 133 4.42 -2.66 7.82
C GLN A 133 5.70 -2.61 7.00
N THR A 134 6.09 -1.42 6.53
CA THR A 134 7.31 -1.24 5.74
C THR A 134 8.53 -1.73 6.52
N LYS A 135 8.65 -1.36 7.81
CA LYS A 135 9.77 -1.78 8.66
C LYS A 135 9.78 -3.28 8.93
N LEU A 136 8.62 -3.89 9.22
CA LEU A 136 8.52 -5.33 9.47
C LEU A 136 8.83 -6.13 8.21
N PHE A 137 8.30 -5.72 7.06
CA PHE A 137 8.53 -6.38 5.79
C PHE A 137 10.00 -6.27 5.35
N GLN A 138 10.60 -5.07 5.45
CA GLN A 138 12.04 -4.90 5.22
C GLN A 138 12.87 -5.80 6.13
N ARG A 139 12.57 -5.83 7.43
CA ARG A 139 13.29 -6.70 8.38
C ARG A 139 13.16 -8.18 8.00
N TYR A 140 11.98 -8.61 7.54
CA TYR A 140 11.75 -9.95 7.07
C TYR A 140 12.57 -10.28 5.82
N LEU A 141 12.56 -9.42 4.79
CA LEU A 141 13.35 -9.58 3.57
C LEU A 141 14.84 -9.69 3.90
N PHE A 142 15.35 -8.76 4.70
CA PHE A 142 16.74 -8.72 5.12
C PHE A 142 17.16 -9.94 5.95
N LYS A 143 16.27 -10.49 6.77
CA LYS A 143 16.58 -11.65 7.60
C LYS A 143 16.56 -12.95 6.79
N ASN A 144 15.56 -13.12 5.93
CA ASN A 144 15.25 -14.42 5.35
C ASN A 144 15.62 -14.57 3.88
N ILE A 145 15.56 -13.50 3.08
CA ILE A 145 15.65 -13.58 1.62
C ILE A 145 16.95 -12.98 1.11
N LEU A 146 17.32 -11.79 1.56
CA LEU A 146 18.50 -11.08 1.06
C LEU A 146 19.79 -11.58 1.71
N ASN A 147 20.83 -11.76 0.90
CA ASN A 147 22.18 -12.04 1.36
C ASN A 147 22.89 -10.73 1.74
N LYS A 148 22.83 -10.36 3.02
CA LYS A 148 23.42 -9.11 3.51
C LYS A 148 24.94 -9.04 3.37
N GLU A 149 25.62 -10.18 3.49
CA GLU A 149 27.08 -10.27 3.43
C GLU A 149 27.55 -9.95 2.01
N TYR A 150 26.92 -10.57 1.02
CA TYR A 150 27.15 -10.27 -0.39
C TYR A 150 26.80 -8.82 -0.74
N LEU A 151 25.63 -8.32 -0.30
CA LEU A 151 25.18 -6.95 -0.55
C LEU A 151 26.00 -5.89 0.20
N GLY A 152 26.92 -6.29 1.09
CA GLY A 152 27.72 -5.37 1.88
C GLY A 152 26.91 -4.50 2.84
N ILE A 153 25.71 -4.94 3.24
CA ILE A 153 24.83 -4.21 4.17
C ILE A 153 25.23 -4.59 5.60
N LYS A 154 26.06 -3.75 6.21
CA LYS A 154 26.70 -4.02 7.49
C LYS A 154 26.67 -2.84 8.44
N LYS A 155 26.76 -3.12 9.73
CA LYS A 155 27.05 -2.13 10.77
C LYS A 155 28.56 -1.88 10.83
N ALA A 156 28.96 -0.75 11.40
CA ALA A 156 30.38 -0.40 11.58
C ALA A 156 31.17 -1.42 12.41
N THR A 157 30.49 -2.26 13.20
CA THR A 157 31.08 -3.30 14.04
C THR A 157 31.26 -4.65 13.34
N ASP A 158 30.72 -4.81 12.13
CA ASP A 158 30.72 -6.09 11.43
C ASP A 158 32.06 -6.28 10.69
N PRO A 159 32.50 -7.54 10.47
CA PRO A 159 33.76 -7.83 9.77
C PRO A 159 33.80 -7.28 8.33
N PHE A 160 34.99 -7.23 7.75
CA PHE A 160 35.17 -6.87 6.34
C PHE A 160 34.33 -7.79 5.44
N PRO A 161 33.83 -7.26 4.30
CA PRO A 161 32.98 -8.05 3.43
C PRO A 161 33.79 -9.22 2.83
N PRO A 162 33.14 -10.36 2.55
CA PRO A 162 33.80 -11.49 1.93
C PRO A 162 34.38 -11.11 0.56
N GLU A 163 35.34 -11.89 0.06
CA GLU A 163 35.95 -11.70 -1.27
C GLU A 163 34.91 -11.70 -2.39
N ILE A 164 33.80 -12.43 -2.20
CA ILE A 164 32.65 -12.43 -3.10
C ILE A 164 31.61 -11.44 -2.57
N ASN A 165 31.60 -10.22 -3.11
CA ASN A 165 30.65 -9.18 -2.73
C ASN A 165 30.22 -8.32 -3.93
N PHE A 166 29.15 -7.55 -3.75
CA PHE A 166 28.56 -6.71 -4.78
C PHE A 166 29.56 -5.71 -5.42
N TYR A 167 30.52 -5.20 -4.65
CA TYR A 167 31.52 -4.24 -5.13
C TYR A 167 32.60 -4.91 -6.00
N VAL A 168 32.87 -6.20 -5.78
CA VAL A 168 33.82 -6.97 -6.60
C VAL A 168 33.21 -7.32 -7.96
N ASP A 169 31.90 -7.55 -7.99
CA ASP A 169 31.16 -7.85 -9.23
C ASP A 169 31.09 -6.64 -10.19
N GLU A 170 31.49 -5.44 -9.76
CA GLU A 170 31.67 -4.28 -10.64
C GLU A 170 32.73 -4.54 -11.74
N GLY A 171 33.73 -5.38 -11.45
CA GLY A 171 34.80 -5.75 -12.38
C GLY A 171 34.35 -6.62 -13.57
N GLU A 172 33.11 -7.12 -13.58
CA GLU A 172 32.53 -7.80 -14.73
C GLU A 172 32.12 -6.79 -15.80
N ASN A 173 32.74 -6.91 -16.99
CA ASN A 173 32.55 -5.99 -18.11
C ASN A 173 31.24 -6.28 -18.87
N ASP A 174 30.78 -7.54 -18.87
CA ASP A 174 29.49 -7.88 -19.47
C ASP A 174 28.33 -7.57 -18.51
N ALA A 175 27.56 -6.54 -18.85
CA ALA A 175 26.42 -6.10 -18.04
C ALA A 175 25.37 -7.20 -17.81
N ASN A 176 25.12 -8.07 -18.79
CA ASN A 176 24.15 -9.16 -18.64
C ASN A 176 24.67 -10.22 -17.67
N GLN A 177 25.94 -10.61 -17.81
CA GLN A 177 26.55 -11.57 -16.88
C GLN A 177 26.61 -11.01 -15.46
N ARG A 178 26.95 -9.73 -15.33
CA ARG A 178 26.93 -9.01 -14.04
C ARG A 178 25.55 -9.02 -13.40
N MET A 179 24.48 -8.71 -14.15
CA MET A 179 23.10 -8.74 -13.62
C MET A 179 22.67 -10.14 -13.18
N VAL A 180 22.99 -11.17 -13.96
CA VAL A 180 22.69 -12.57 -13.62
C VAL A 180 23.44 -12.99 -12.34
N MET A 181 24.70 -12.59 -12.22
CA MET A 181 25.53 -12.89 -11.05
C MET A 181 24.99 -12.20 -9.79
N ILE A 182 24.62 -10.93 -9.89
CA ILE A 182 24.02 -10.16 -8.79
C ILE A 182 22.69 -10.78 -8.35
N ASN A 183 21.77 -11.10 -9.27
CA ASN A 183 20.47 -11.69 -8.90
C ASN A 183 20.65 -12.99 -8.12
N LYS A 184 21.53 -13.88 -8.59
CA LYS A 184 21.82 -15.15 -7.90
C LYS A 184 22.41 -14.92 -6.51
N ARG A 185 23.39 -14.02 -6.37
CA ARG A 185 24.13 -13.84 -5.11
C ARG A 185 23.42 -12.94 -4.09
N ALA A 186 22.56 -12.02 -4.55
CA ALA A 186 21.77 -11.12 -3.70
C ALA A 186 20.67 -11.85 -2.92
N VAL A 187 20.18 -12.97 -3.44
CA VAL A 187 19.17 -13.81 -2.80
C VAL A 187 19.86 -15.01 -2.14
N LYS A 188 19.44 -15.36 -0.93
CA LYS A 188 19.91 -16.58 -0.24
C LYS A 188 19.49 -17.82 -1.03
N GLU A 189 20.36 -18.82 -1.06
CA GLU A 189 20.15 -20.07 -1.83
C GLU A 189 18.78 -20.71 -1.60
N ALA A 190 18.29 -20.71 -0.34
CA ALA A 190 16.98 -21.26 0.01
C ALA A 190 15.77 -20.57 -0.67
N TYR A 191 15.97 -19.41 -1.30
CA TYR A 191 14.94 -18.65 -2.00
C TYR A 191 15.26 -18.43 -3.49
N GLN A 192 16.38 -18.95 -4.01
CA GLN A 192 16.67 -18.92 -5.44
C GLN A 192 15.63 -19.75 -6.21
N GLY A 193 15.22 -19.29 -7.40
CA GLY A 193 14.10 -19.88 -8.16
C GLY A 193 12.68 -19.61 -7.63
N ILE A 194 12.54 -18.91 -6.49
CA ILE A 194 11.23 -18.47 -5.95
C ILE A 194 11.01 -16.97 -6.20
N VAL A 195 12.06 -16.16 -6.02
CA VAL A 195 11.97 -14.68 -6.02
C VAL A 195 12.65 -14.04 -7.24
N GLU A 196 13.41 -14.82 -8.01
CA GLU A 196 14.07 -14.41 -9.26
C GLU A 196 13.06 -14.33 -10.42
#